data_AF-A0A9P6ZND6-F1
#
_entry.id   AF-A0A9P6ZND6-F1
#
_cell.length_a   1.000
_cell.length_b   1.000
_cell.length_c   1.000
_cell.angle_alpha   90.00
_cell.angle_beta   90.00
_cell.angle_gamma   90.00
#
_symmetry.space_group_name_H-M   'P 1'
#
loop_
_entity.id
_entity.type
_entity.pdbx_description
1 polymer ?
#
loop_
_entity_poly.entity_id
_entity_poly.type
_entity_poly.pdbx_seq_one_letter_code
_entity_poly.pdbx_strand_id
1 'polypeptide(L)'
;MYPKIVALDTDFTIFWGYLNKDKFGQRRGAAPKIEDNLQLDPDSEWKVRDKSNHDNFIRLYDDVPGIVTDILKNGAQLAIVSRNKSKALCDRALWYFKAIDPKTSNKKSIIHMVTYDEVVNEELTAHFERIHGWSGYDYSEMILFDDTALHNLVRLKLGVTFQVTRDQRGLTWDTYNKGIELWRRCKRIRSPYIDQNLSSYPRRVFLGYSGMDEGTVKLLTQGKSRVDLEESARWGYATYITDNPSIAKFFSNWIKGDAFGADTKTCVCEMWIRDKNIFDNLGKIWVPELGFLMTNNKKWLQQRTAWSQEDRDQLVSRWGVDVPYILFSRHHWMKNMPIPQGKRWNEMVIYRQTQDALLLTIPLTPKQLEERIQGNFVTYESQIKAWNITVPPDTWADFKNAKEDWIKA
;
A
#
# COMPACT_ATOMS: atom_id res chain seq x y z
N MET A 1 -3.11 -20.82 -1.67
CA MET A 1 -2.59 -19.86 -2.67
C MET A 1 -1.38 -19.15 -2.07
N TYR A 2 -0.36 -18.86 -2.89
CA TYR A 2 0.90 -18.26 -2.47
C TYR A 2 1.35 -17.20 -3.52
N PRO A 3 2.01 -16.09 -3.12
CA PRO A 3 2.59 -15.15 -4.08
C PRO A 3 3.49 -15.83 -5.11
N LYS A 4 3.61 -15.25 -6.30
CA LYS A 4 4.59 -15.71 -7.31
C LYS A 4 5.99 -15.18 -7.01
N ILE A 5 6.06 -13.97 -6.48
CA ILE A 5 7.32 -13.33 -6.05
C ILE A 5 7.16 -12.85 -4.61
N VAL A 6 8.14 -13.21 -3.78
CA VAL A 6 8.33 -12.64 -2.45
C VAL A 6 9.63 -11.85 -2.47
N ALA A 7 9.52 -10.54 -2.36
CA ALA A 7 10.63 -9.61 -2.32
C ALA A 7 10.94 -9.22 -0.88
N LEU A 8 12.22 -9.24 -0.54
CA LEU A 8 12.73 -8.89 0.78
C LEU A 8 13.75 -7.75 0.62
N ASP A 9 13.59 -6.68 1.39
CA ASP A 9 14.67 -5.71 1.59
C ASP A 9 15.81 -6.28 2.46
N THR A 10 16.98 -5.64 2.44
CA THR A 10 18.17 -6.11 3.15
C THR A 10 18.34 -5.50 4.53
N ASP A 11 18.65 -4.19 4.60
CA ASP A 11 19.08 -3.54 5.85
C ASP A 11 17.87 -3.44 6.81
N PHE A 12 18.01 -3.89 8.06
CA PHE A 12 16.92 -3.96 9.06
C PHE A 12 15.70 -4.84 8.70
N THR A 13 15.70 -5.46 7.52
CA THR A 13 14.68 -6.43 7.09
C THR A 13 15.20 -7.86 7.18
N ILE A 14 16.21 -8.22 6.38
CA ILE A 14 16.86 -9.55 6.41
C ILE A 14 17.92 -9.63 7.51
N PHE A 15 18.68 -8.56 7.72
CA PHE A 15 19.70 -8.51 8.77
C PHE A 15 19.64 -7.20 9.53
N TRP A 16 19.98 -7.25 10.82
CA TRP A 16 20.17 -6.08 11.65
C TRP A 16 21.45 -5.33 11.24
N GLY A 17 21.36 -4.00 11.12
CA GLY A 17 22.47 -3.12 10.79
C GLY A 17 22.49 -2.68 9.32
N TYR A 18 23.32 -1.68 9.02
CA TYR A 18 23.52 -1.16 7.66
C TYR A 18 24.83 -1.64 7.06
N LEU A 19 24.79 -2.24 5.88
CA LEU A 19 26.00 -2.45 5.06
C LEU A 19 26.43 -1.13 4.41
N ASN A 20 27.20 -0.34 5.14
CA ASN A 20 27.62 0.97 4.69
C ASN A 20 29.01 0.93 4.04
N LYS A 21 29.07 1.17 2.73
CA LYS A 21 30.33 1.20 1.96
C LYS A 21 31.35 2.23 2.44
N ASP A 22 30.89 3.29 3.09
CA ASP A 22 31.73 4.36 3.65
C ASP A 22 32.25 4.01 5.05
N LYS A 23 31.89 2.84 5.60
CA LYS A 23 32.38 2.30 6.88
C LYS A 23 33.14 0.99 6.73
N PHE A 24 32.60 0.07 5.92
CA PHE A 24 33.16 -1.26 5.72
C PHE A 24 34.38 -1.19 4.79
N GLY A 25 35.50 -1.79 5.21
CA GLY A 25 36.73 -1.85 4.40
C GLY A 25 37.44 -0.51 4.24
N GLN A 26 37.27 0.42 5.21
CA GLN A 26 37.86 1.76 5.15
C GLN A 26 39.10 1.93 6.05
N ARG A 27 39.49 0.90 6.81
CA ARG A 27 40.68 0.97 7.68
C ARG A 27 41.95 0.45 7.00
N ARG A 28 43.09 0.81 7.58
CA ARG A 28 44.41 0.31 7.14
C ARG A 28 44.41 -1.22 7.12
N GLY A 29 44.84 -1.80 5.98
CA GLY A 29 44.86 -3.25 5.77
C GLY A 29 43.58 -3.80 5.14
N ALA A 30 42.61 -2.95 4.78
CA ALA A 30 41.47 -3.37 4.00
C ALA A 30 41.88 -3.93 2.63
N ALA A 31 41.17 -4.96 2.18
CA ALA A 31 41.31 -5.52 0.85
C ALA A 31 40.87 -4.48 -0.22
N PRO A 32 41.45 -4.50 -1.43
CA PRO A 32 41.10 -3.56 -2.50
C PRO A 32 39.63 -3.62 -2.92
N LYS A 33 39.04 -4.82 -2.92
CA LYS A 33 37.62 -5.04 -3.20
C LYS A 33 36.83 -4.94 -1.90
N ILE A 34 35.77 -4.14 -1.91
CA ILE A 34 35.04 -3.81 -0.69
C ILE A 34 34.38 -5.05 -0.07
N GLU A 35 33.83 -5.94 -0.89
CA GLU A 35 33.22 -7.19 -0.48
C GLU A 35 34.22 -8.16 0.17
N ASP A 36 35.49 -8.12 -0.21
CA ASP A 36 36.51 -9.00 0.35
C ASP A 36 36.90 -8.59 1.78
N ASN A 37 36.41 -7.44 2.26
CA ASN A 37 36.51 -7.02 3.65
C ASN A 37 35.43 -7.63 4.55
N LEU A 38 34.44 -8.36 4.03
CA LEU A 38 33.49 -9.09 4.88
C LEU A 38 34.01 -10.47 5.26
N GLN A 39 33.80 -10.85 6.52
CA GLN A 39 34.01 -12.21 7.01
C GLN A 39 32.85 -12.63 7.91
N LEU A 40 32.56 -13.93 7.91
CA LEU A 40 31.73 -14.53 8.95
C LEU A 40 32.44 -14.40 10.30
N ASP A 41 31.70 -14.08 11.35
CA ASP A 41 32.22 -14.09 12.71
C ASP A 41 32.56 -15.55 13.11
N PRO A 42 33.77 -15.84 13.61
CA PRO A 42 34.16 -17.21 13.96
C PRO A 42 33.27 -17.82 15.06
N ASP A 43 32.63 -16.97 15.88
CA ASP A 43 31.82 -17.40 17.01
C ASP A 43 30.30 -17.40 16.68
N SER A 44 29.91 -17.06 15.43
CA SER A 44 28.49 -16.99 15.05
C SER A 44 28.24 -17.15 13.54
N GLU A 45 27.45 -18.16 13.18
CA GLU A 45 26.96 -18.31 11.79
C GLU A 45 25.93 -17.24 11.37
N TRP A 46 25.49 -16.41 12.32
CA TRP A 46 24.47 -15.38 12.14
C TRP A 46 25.05 -13.98 11.98
N LYS A 47 26.37 -13.82 12.13
CA LYS A 47 27.02 -12.50 12.17
C LYS A 47 28.09 -12.41 11.10
N VAL A 48 28.03 -11.34 10.31
CA VAL A 48 29.07 -10.97 9.34
C VAL A 48 29.67 -9.64 9.78
N ARG A 49 30.99 -9.55 9.80
CA ARG A 49 31.74 -8.38 10.28
C ARG A 49 32.79 -7.93 9.27
N ASP A 50 33.18 -6.67 9.36
CA ASP A 50 34.31 -6.11 8.62
C ASP A 50 35.64 -6.62 9.19
N LYS A 51 36.49 -7.22 8.34
CA LYS A 51 37.85 -7.68 8.68
C LYS A 51 38.74 -6.57 9.22
N SER A 52 38.58 -5.36 8.68
CA SER A 52 39.43 -4.20 9.02
C SER A 52 38.95 -3.47 10.28
N ASN A 53 37.69 -3.68 10.68
CA ASN A 53 37.10 -3.12 11.90
C ASN A 53 35.93 -3.97 12.41
N HIS A 54 36.19 -4.89 13.33
CA HIS A 54 35.17 -5.84 13.82
C HIS A 54 33.96 -5.20 14.53
N ASP A 55 34.04 -3.92 14.91
CA ASP A 55 32.90 -3.14 15.43
C ASP A 55 31.83 -2.88 14.36
N ASN A 56 32.22 -2.90 13.08
CA ASN A 56 31.28 -2.85 11.96
C ASN A 56 30.80 -4.27 11.67
N PHE A 57 29.53 -4.56 11.98
CA PHE A 57 28.93 -5.86 11.70
C PHE A 57 27.44 -5.74 11.38
N ILE A 58 26.92 -6.80 10.78
CA ILE A 58 25.49 -7.06 10.61
C ILE A 58 25.16 -8.45 11.19
N ARG A 59 23.89 -8.67 11.52
CA ARG A 59 23.42 -9.96 12.03
C ARG A 59 22.14 -10.39 11.33
N LEU A 60 22.14 -11.57 10.72
CA LEU A 60 20.94 -12.16 10.12
C LEU A 60 19.85 -12.35 11.19
N TYR A 61 18.61 -11.98 10.87
CA TYR A 61 17.49 -12.26 11.78
C TYR A 61 17.16 -13.76 11.79
N ASP A 62 16.88 -14.29 12.98
CA ASP A 62 16.83 -15.74 13.26
C ASP A 62 15.82 -16.50 12.37
N ASP A 63 14.67 -15.90 12.07
CA ASP A 63 13.61 -16.53 11.26
C ASP A 63 13.89 -16.51 9.75
N VAL A 64 14.82 -15.68 9.28
CA VAL A 64 15.00 -15.43 7.84
C VAL A 64 15.41 -16.70 7.07
N PRO A 65 16.32 -17.57 7.54
CA PRO A 65 16.58 -18.82 6.85
C PRO A 65 15.34 -19.71 6.69
N GLY A 66 14.49 -19.78 7.73
CA GLY A 66 13.24 -20.52 7.67
C GLY A 66 12.26 -19.92 6.66
N ILE A 67 12.16 -18.59 6.62
CA ILE A 67 11.32 -17.85 5.68
C ILE A 67 11.78 -18.05 4.23
N VAL A 68 13.09 -17.93 3.96
CA VAL A 68 13.65 -18.20 2.62
C VAL A 68 13.33 -19.62 2.17
N THR A 69 13.47 -20.60 3.08
CA THR A 69 13.12 -22.00 2.80
C THR A 69 11.63 -22.14 2.47
N ASP A 70 10.75 -21.49 3.23
CA ASP A 70 9.29 -21.55 3.03
C ASP A 70 8.83 -20.88 1.73
N ILE A 71 9.40 -19.72 1.36
CA ILE A 71 9.15 -19.04 0.09
C ILE A 71 9.38 -20.02 -1.07
N LEU A 72 10.56 -20.64 -1.11
CA LEU A 72 10.95 -21.54 -2.17
C LEU A 72 10.15 -22.84 -2.16
N LYS A 73 9.80 -23.36 -0.96
CA LYS A 73 9.00 -24.58 -0.79
C LYS A 73 7.59 -24.40 -1.34
N ASN A 74 7.03 -23.20 -1.24
CA ASN A 74 5.72 -22.86 -1.80
C ASN A 74 5.79 -22.45 -3.29
N GLY A 75 6.95 -22.58 -3.94
CA GLY A 75 7.13 -22.33 -5.36
C GLY A 75 7.19 -20.85 -5.74
N ALA A 76 7.31 -19.93 -4.78
CA ALA A 76 7.58 -18.52 -5.07
C ALA A 76 9.03 -18.32 -5.48
N GLN A 77 9.26 -17.31 -6.32
CA GLN A 77 10.57 -16.78 -6.62
C GLN A 77 10.98 -15.77 -5.55
N LEU A 78 12.19 -15.94 -5.00
CA LEU A 78 12.77 -14.99 -4.05
C LEU A 78 13.37 -13.81 -4.80
N ALA A 79 12.99 -12.59 -4.41
CA ALA A 79 13.64 -11.37 -4.85
C ALA A 79 14.33 -10.67 -3.67
N ILE A 80 15.51 -10.12 -3.91
CA ILE A 80 16.16 -9.15 -3.01
C ILE A 80 16.03 -7.80 -3.67
N VAL A 81 15.43 -6.83 -2.98
CA VAL A 81 15.24 -5.47 -3.50
C VAL A 81 15.75 -4.49 -2.45
N SER A 82 16.73 -3.66 -2.77
CA SER A 82 17.27 -2.73 -1.77
C SER A 82 17.88 -1.48 -2.37
N ARG A 83 17.76 -0.38 -1.63
CA ARG A 83 18.39 0.90 -1.94
C ARG A 83 19.84 1.01 -1.46
N ASN A 84 20.41 -0.08 -0.93
CA ASN A 84 21.78 -0.07 -0.46
C ASN A 84 22.75 0.39 -1.58
N LYS A 85 23.74 1.21 -1.20
CA LYS A 85 24.70 1.81 -2.14
C LYS A 85 25.83 0.86 -2.56
N SER A 86 25.88 -0.36 -2.03
CA SER A 86 26.88 -1.37 -2.39
C SER A 86 26.25 -2.75 -2.52
N LYS A 87 25.85 -3.06 -3.75
CA LYS A 87 25.44 -4.40 -4.15
C LYS A 87 26.48 -5.47 -3.76
N ALA A 88 27.76 -5.20 -4.00
CA ALA A 88 28.84 -6.14 -3.69
C ALA A 88 28.89 -6.54 -2.20
N LEU A 89 28.66 -5.58 -1.28
CA LEU A 89 28.58 -5.89 0.15
C LEU A 89 27.34 -6.75 0.47
N CYS A 90 26.16 -6.38 -0.04
CA CYS A 90 24.93 -7.14 0.18
C CYS A 90 25.05 -8.59 -0.33
N ASP A 91 25.52 -8.76 -1.57
CA ASP A 91 25.68 -10.09 -2.19
C ASP A 91 26.65 -10.95 -1.38
N ARG A 92 27.75 -10.36 -0.90
CA ARG A 92 28.74 -11.08 -0.09
C ARG A 92 28.20 -11.45 1.29
N ALA A 93 27.43 -10.57 1.94
CA ALA A 93 26.74 -10.91 3.18
C ALA A 93 25.77 -12.08 2.98
N LEU A 94 24.93 -12.02 1.94
CA LEU A 94 23.99 -13.08 1.57
C LEU A 94 24.67 -14.36 1.07
N TRP A 95 25.94 -14.28 0.67
CA TRP A 95 26.78 -15.44 0.39
C TRP A 95 27.19 -16.19 1.66
N TYR A 96 27.53 -15.46 2.74
CA TYR A 96 27.86 -16.07 4.03
C TYR A 96 26.64 -16.66 4.73
N PHE A 97 25.51 -15.95 4.69
CA PHE A 97 24.26 -16.42 5.28
C PHE A 97 23.64 -17.55 4.46
N LYS A 98 23.15 -18.57 5.16
CA LYS A 98 22.65 -19.82 4.54
C LYS A 98 21.21 -20.11 4.96
N ALA A 99 20.46 -20.72 4.06
CA ALA A 99 19.15 -21.30 4.32
C ALA A 99 19.06 -22.71 3.72
N ILE A 100 18.02 -23.47 4.07
CA ILE A 100 17.83 -24.82 3.52
C ILE A 100 17.18 -24.67 2.14
N ASP A 101 17.81 -25.22 1.11
CA ASP A 101 17.17 -25.32 -0.21
C ASP A 101 16.14 -26.47 -0.17
N PRO A 102 14.84 -26.21 -0.32
CA PRO A 102 13.82 -27.25 -0.22
C PRO A 102 13.92 -28.31 -1.33
N LYS A 103 14.64 -28.05 -2.43
CA LYS A 103 14.85 -29.03 -3.52
C LYS A 103 15.92 -30.05 -3.20
N THR A 104 16.95 -29.65 -2.43
CA THR A 104 18.12 -30.51 -2.14
C THR A 104 18.24 -30.88 -0.66
N SER A 105 17.45 -30.25 0.20
CA SER A 105 17.52 -30.35 1.67
C SER A 105 18.88 -29.96 2.28
N ASN A 106 19.76 -29.30 1.50
CA ASN A 106 21.07 -28.87 1.95
C ASN A 106 21.10 -27.38 2.29
N LYS A 107 21.97 -26.98 3.24
CA LYS A 107 22.26 -25.55 3.50
C LYS A 107 22.96 -24.95 2.28
N LYS A 108 22.38 -23.90 1.70
CA LYS A 108 22.92 -23.14 0.57
C LYS A 108 22.95 -21.64 0.93
N SER A 109 23.94 -20.91 0.42
CA SER A 109 23.97 -19.46 0.54
C SER A 109 22.68 -18.85 -0.01
N ILE A 110 22.10 -17.89 0.70
CA ILE A 110 20.82 -17.27 0.33
C ILE A 110 20.91 -16.66 -1.07
N ILE A 111 22.01 -15.96 -1.38
CA ILE A 111 22.22 -15.33 -2.69
C ILE A 111 22.09 -16.32 -3.87
N HIS A 112 22.50 -17.58 -3.70
CA HIS A 112 22.40 -18.59 -4.76
C HIS A 112 20.98 -19.17 -4.94
N MET A 113 20.01 -18.69 -4.16
CA MET A 113 18.59 -19.03 -4.27
C MET A 113 17.73 -17.82 -4.68
N VAL A 114 18.34 -16.64 -4.78
CA VAL A 114 17.70 -15.41 -5.25
C VAL A 114 17.47 -15.51 -6.76
N THR A 115 16.25 -15.20 -7.20
CA THR A 115 15.88 -15.15 -8.63
C THR A 115 16.06 -13.74 -9.20
N TYR A 116 15.69 -12.71 -8.44
CA TYR A 116 15.83 -11.31 -8.83
C TYR A 116 16.60 -10.57 -7.76
N ASP A 117 17.67 -9.88 -8.17
CA ASP A 117 18.65 -9.32 -7.26
C ASP A 117 18.87 -7.84 -7.59
N GLU A 118 17.93 -7.03 -7.10
CA GLU A 118 17.79 -5.62 -7.36
C GLU A 118 18.36 -4.80 -6.21
N VAL A 119 19.68 -4.76 -6.07
CA VAL A 119 20.36 -3.89 -5.09
C VAL A 119 20.93 -2.67 -5.80
N VAL A 120 20.14 -1.59 -5.84
CA VAL A 120 20.44 -0.34 -6.52
C VAL A 120 19.83 0.83 -5.76
N ASN A 121 20.61 1.90 -5.54
CA ASN A 121 20.16 3.11 -4.83
C ASN A 121 19.22 3.97 -5.69
N GLU A 122 17.96 3.55 -5.79
CA GLU A 122 16.87 4.23 -6.49
C GLU A 122 15.52 3.91 -5.83
N GLU A 123 14.41 4.46 -6.31
CA GLU A 123 13.08 4.14 -5.76
C GLU A 123 12.68 2.68 -6.06
N LEU A 124 12.15 1.95 -5.07
CA LEU A 124 11.81 0.53 -5.24
C LEU A 124 10.74 0.28 -6.31
N THR A 125 9.99 1.28 -6.75
CA THR A 125 9.08 1.12 -7.90
C THR A 125 9.83 0.75 -9.18
N ALA A 126 11.02 1.30 -9.41
CA ALA A 126 11.82 0.95 -10.59
C ALA A 126 12.36 -0.48 -10.52
N HIS A 127 12.64 -0.99 -9.31
CA HIS A 127 13.01 -2.39 -9.07
C HIS A 127 11.88 -3.32 -9.49
N PHE A 128 10.67 -3.03 -9.01
CA PHE A 128 9.48 -3.82 -9.34
C PHE A 128 9.08 -3.73 -10.80
N GLU A 129 9.29 -2.58 -11.48
CA GLU A 129 9.09 -2.46 -12.93
C GLU A 129 10.02 -3.38 -13.72
N ARG A 130 11.29 -3.50 -13.33
CA ARG A 130 12.23 -4.45 -13.95
C ARG A 130 11.84 -5.90 -13.67
N ILE A 131 11.52 -6.23 -12.42
CA ILE A 131 11.05 -7.56 -12.03
C ILE A 131 9.78 -7.94 -12.80
N HIS A 132 8.83 -7.02 -12.96
CA HIS A 132 7.64 -7.22 -13.78
C HIS A 132 8.00 -7.47 -15.24
N GLY A 133 8.90 -6.67 -15.82
CA GLY A 133 9.39 -6.84 -17.19
C GLY A 133 10.06 -8.19 -17.44
N TRP A 134 10.83 -8.71 -16.49
CA TRP A 134 11.50 -10.01 -16.60
C TRP A 134 10.59 -11.21 -16.33
N SER A 135 9.72 -11.09 -15.32
CA SER A 135 8.89 -12.20 -14.86
C SER A 135 7.58 -12.35 -15.64
N GLY A 136 7.05 -11.24 -16.16
CA GLY A 136 5.71 -11.16 -16.75
C GLY A 136 4.57 -11.32 -15.74
N TYR A 137 4.85 -11.46 -14.44
CA TYR A 137 3.81 -11.56 -13.42
C TYR A 137 3.18 -10.20 -13.13
N ASP A 138 1.85 -10.17 -12.96
CA ASP A 138 1.14 -8.98 -12.50
C ASP A 138 1.61 -8.55 -11.10
N TYR A 139 1.64 -7.26 -10.82
CA TYR A 139 2.07 -6.75 -9.51
C TYR A 139 1.25 -7.31 -8.35
N SER A 140 -0.03 -7.67 -8.57
CA SER A 140 -0.85 -8.31 -7.54
C SER A 140 -0.42 -9.73 -7.19
N GLU A 141 0.51 -10.34 -7.95
CA GLU A 141 1.15 -11.63 -7.63
C GLU A 141 2.42 -11.47 -6.77
N MET A 142 2.75 -10.24 -6.39
CA MET A 142 3.99 -9.91 -5.68
C MET A 142 3.72 -9.37 -4.28
N ILE A 143 4.64 -9.62 -3.36
CA ILE A 143 4.68 -9.02 -2.03
C ILE A 143 6.09 -8.51 -1.71
N LEU A 144 6.18 -7.34 -1.06
CA LEU A 144 7.38 -6.76 -0.49
C LEU A 144 7.32 -6.79 1.05
N PHE A 145 8.39 -7.27 1.67
CA PHE A 145 8.70 -7.08 3.08
C PHE A 145 9.85 -6.10 3.25
N ASP A 146 9.66 -5.10 4.10
CA ASP A 146 10.58 -3.95 4.24
C ASP A 146 10.45 -3.30 5.61
N ASP A 147 11.50 -2.73 6.19
CA ASP A 147 11.46 -2.09 7.51
C ASP A 147 10.90 -0.67 7.47
N THR A 148 10.97 0.00 6.31
CA THR A 148 10.55 1.39 6.17
C THR A 148 9.23 1.53 5.44
N ALA A 149 8.24 2.11 6.13
CA ALA A 149 6.95 2.43 5.53
C ALA A 149 7.07 3.34 4.29
N LEU A 150 8.17 4.07 4.11
CA LEU A 150 8.41 4.89 2.92
C LEU A 150 8.25 4.09 1.62
N HIS A 151 8.68 2.83 1.62
CA HIS A 151 8.64 1.96 0.44
C HIS A 151 7.25 1.41 0.12
N ASN A 152 6.24 1.72 0.94
CA ASN A 152 4.82 1.50 0.64
C ASN A 152 4.36 2.19 -0.67
N LEU A 153 5.17 3.09 -1.23
CA LEU A 153 4.97 3.63 -2.56
C LEU A 153 4.80 2.55 -3.65
N VAL A 154 5.44 1.38 -3.51
CA VAL A 154 5.24 0.26 -4.45
C VAL A 154 3.81 -0.25 -4.46
N ARG A 155 3.16 -0.28 -3.28
CA ARG A 155 1.73 -0.60 -3.15
C ARG A 155 0.87 0.44 -3.84
N LEU A 156 1.20 1.71 -3.65
CA LEU A 156 0.40 2.83 -4.14
C LEU A 156 0.49 3.01 -5.67
N LYS A 157 1.71 2.94 -6.23
CA LYS A 157 1.93 3.16 -7.66
C LYS A 157 1.67 1.92 -8.50
N LEU A 158 2.11 0.75 -8.03
CA LEU A 158 2.13 -0.48 -8.84
C LEU A 158 1.09 -1.51 -8.40
N GLY A 159 0.60 -1.46 -7.16
CA GLY A 159 -0.36 -2.45 -6.64
C GLY A 159 0.28 -3.71 -6.04
N VAL A 160 1.59 -3.68 -5.79
CA VAL A 160 2.32 -4.72 -5.05
C VAL A 160 1.79 -4.80 -3.61
N THR A 161 1.63 -6.00 -3.04
CA THR A 161 1.30 -6.10 -1.61
C THR A 161 2.51 -5.69 -0.78
N PHE A 162 2.32 -4.86 0.25
CA PHE A 162 3.41 -4.36 1.08
C PHE A 162 3.17 -4.72 2.55
N GLN A 163 4.20 -5.24 3.21
CA GLN A 163 4.18 -5.57 4.64
C GLN A 163 5.42 -4.98 5.32
N VAL A 164 5.19 -4.01 6.21
CA VAL A 164 6.28 -3.37 6.96
C VAL A 164 6.73 -4.21 8.18
N THR A 165 8.03 -4.26 8.46
CA THR A 165 8.63 -4.86 9.68
C THR A 165 8.94 -3.76 10.73
N ARG A 166 7.92 -3.37 11.49
CA ARG A 166 7.90 -2.11 12.27
C ARG A 166 8.69 -2.09 13.57
N ASP A 167 8.98 -3.24 14.15
CA ASP A 167 9.39 -3.38 15.55
C ASP A 167 10.91 -3.46 15.74
N GLN A 168 11.67 -3.15 14.69
CA GLN A 168 13.14 -3.29 14.64
C GLN A 168 13.65 -4.71 14.95
N ARG A 169 12.74 -5.70 15.04
CA ARG A 169 13.06 -7.12 15.13
C ARG A 169 13.27 -7.75 13.75
N GLY A 170 13.21 -6.93 12.70
CA GLY A 170 13.33 -7.35 11.31
C GLY A 170 12.21 -8.27 10.87
N LEU A 171 12.50 -9.05 9.85
CA LEU A 171 11.56 -10.02 9.32
C LEU A 171 11.48 -11.25 10.24
N THR A 172 10.37 -11.34 10.97
CA THR A 172 10.01 -12.49 11.81
C THR A 172 8.99 -13.39 11.12
N TRP A 173 8.85 -14.63 11.60
CA TRP A 173 7.85 -15.57 11.11
C TRP A 173 6.42 -15.02 11.22
N ASP A 174 6.13 -14.30 12.30
CA ASP A 174 4.81 -13.65 12.51
C ASP A 174 4.54 -12.56 11.47
N THR A 175 5.50 -11.66 11.25
CA THR A 175 5.33 -10.58 10.26
C THR A 175 5.24 -11.15 8.85
N TYR A 176 6.03 -12.17 8.53
CA TYR A 176 5.94 -12.91 7.29
C TYR A 176 4.54 -13.49 7.06
N ASN A 177 4.00 -14.26 8.00
CA ASN A 177 2.67 -14.85 7.88
C ASN A 177 1.56 -13.80 7.77
N LYS A 178 1.66 -12.69 8.51
CA LYS A 178 0.74 -11.55 8.38
C LYS A 178 0.77 -10.97 6.97
N GLY A 179 1.96 -10.79 6.39
CA GLY A 179 2.12 -10.34 5.01
C GLY A 179 1.50 -11.31 4.00
N ILE A 180 1.74 -12.61 4.16
CA ILE A 180 1.15 -13.64 3.29
C ILE A 180 -0.38 -13.66 3.40
N GLU A 181 -0.96 -13.52 4.59
CA GLU A 181 -2.42 -13.44 4.73
C GLU A 181 -2.98 -12.14 4.15
N LEU A 182 -2.29 -11.00 4.33
CA LEU A 182 -2.66 -9.75 3.66
C LEU A 182 -2.69 -9.92 2.15
N TRP A 183 -1.66 -10.55 1.56
CA TRP A 183 -1.65 -10.84 0.12
C TRP A 183 -2.85 -11.72 -0.28
N ARG A 184 -3.15 -12.78 0.48
CA ARG A 184 -4.32 -13.64 0.22
C ARG A 184 -5.63 -12.86 0.29
N ARG A 185 -5.80 -11.94 1.25
CA ARG A 185 -6.96 -11.05 1.32
C ARG A 185 -7.09 -10.18 0.07
N CYS A 186 -5.99 -9.57 -0.37
CA CYS A 186 -5.95 -8.79 -1.61
C CYS A 186 -6.33 -9.64 -2.84
N LYS A 187 -5.92 -10.92 -2.90
CA LYS A 187 -6.31 -11.82 -3.99
C LYS A 187 -7.80 -12.17 -3.96
N ARG A 188 -8.37 -12.43 -2.78
CA ARG A 188 -9.79 -12.80 -2.60
C ARG A 188 -10.75 -11.72 -3.09
N ILE A 189 -10.32 -10.46 -3.12
CA ILE A 189 -11.19 -9.35 -3.49
C ILE A 189 -11.16 -9.02 -4.99
N ARG A 190 -10.42 -9.75 -5.83
CA ARG A 190 -10.30 -9.40 -7.25
C ARG A 190 -11.52 -9.85 -8.05
N SER A 191 -12.16 -8.88 -8.69
CA SER A 191 -13.11 -9.08 -9.79
C SER A 191 -12.41 -8.77 -11.12
N PRO A 192 -12.62 -9.53 -12.20
CA PRO A 192 -12.07 -9.21 -13.52
C PRO A 192 -12.58 -7.88 -14.07
N TYR A 193 -11.71 -7.13 -14.72
CA TYR A 193 -12.11 -5.95 -15.49
C TYR A 193 -12.42 -6.42 -16.91
N ILE A 194 -13.63 -6.18 -17.38
CA ILE A 194 -14.10 -6.60 -18.70
C ILE A 194 -14.03 -5.39 -19.63
N ASP A 195 -14.87 -4.38 -19.35
CA ASP A 195 -14.98 -3.14 -20.10
C ASP A 195 -15.63 -2.05 -19.24
N GLN A 196 -16.00 -0.94 -19.90
CA GLN A 196 -16.71 0.20 -19.32
C GLN A 196 -18.24 0.04 -19.30
N ASN A 197 -18.78 -1.06 -19.80
CA ASN A 197 -20.23 -1.24 -19.87
C ASN A 197 -20.76 -1.79 -18.54
N LEU A 198 -21.61 -1.01 -17.87
CA LEU A 198 -22.24 -1.41 -16.61
C LEU A 198 -23.02 -2.73 -16.71
N SER A 199 -23.56 -3.08 -17.88
CA SER A 199 -24.27 -4.35 -18.08
C SER A 199 -23.35 -5.57 -17.99
N SER A 200 -22.05 -5.40 -18.22
CA SER A 200 -21.04 -6.46 -18.08
C SER A 200 -20.85 -6.91 -16.63
N TYR A 201 -21.37 -6.13 -15.67
CA TYR A 201 -21.28 -6.38 -14.24
C TYR A 201 -22.68 -6.52 -13.63
N PRO A 202 -23.29 -7.72 -13.69
CA PRO A 202 -24.66 -7.94 -13.23
C PRO A 202 -24.83 -7.78 -11.72
N ARG A 203 -23.74 -7.92 -10.95
CA ARG A 203 -23.71 -7.74 -9.48
C ARG A 203 -23.10 -6.41 -9.07
N ARG A 204 -23.14 -5.39 -9.92
CA ARG A 204 -22.53 -4.10 -9.57
C ARG A 204 -23.24 -3.40 -8.42
N VAL A 205 -22.51 -2.60 -7.65
CA VAL A 205 -23.04 -1.75 -6.59
C VAL A 205 -22.65 -0.31 -6.86
N PHE A 206 -23.62 0.61 -6.89
CA PHE A 206 -23.34 2.03 -6.97
C PHE A 206 -22.78 2.52 -5.64
N LEU A 207 -21.63 3.19 -5.67
CA LEU A 207 -21.02 3.77 -4.48
C LEU A 207 -21.35 5.25 -4.35
N GLY A 208 -21.10 6.03 -5.40
CA GLY A 208 -21.21 7.48 -5.33
C GLY A 208 -20.45 8.15 -6.45
N TYR A 209 -19.90 9.33 -6.16
CA TYR A 209 -19.30 10.23 -7.14
C TYR A 209 -17.89 10.66 -6.73
N SER A 210 -17.02 10.87 -7.70
CA SER A 210 -15.66 11.37 -7.46
C SER A 210 -15.29 12.43 -8.50
N GLY A 211 -14.67 13.52 -8.06
CA GLY A 211 -14.06 14.50 -8.95
C GLY A 211 -12.63 14.10 -9.27
N MET A 212 -12.25 14.08 -10.55
CA MET A 212 -10.93 13.62 -11.00
C MET A 212 -10.42 14.43 -12.19
N ASP A 213 -9.10 14.45 -12.39
CA ASP A 213 -8.47 14.93 -13.63
C ASP A 213 -8.64 13.94 -14.79
N GLU A 214 -8.59 14.46 -16.02
CA GLU A 214 -8.75 13.65 -17.25
C GLU A 214 -7.71 12.53 -17.38
N GLY A 215 -6.48 12.74 -16.90
CA GLY A 215 -5.42 11.75 -16.93
C GLY A 215 -5.75 10.55 -16.05
N THR A 216 -6.19 10.78 -14.81
CA THR A 216 -6.67 9.73 -13.92
C THR A 216 -7.87 9.01 -14.52
N VAL A 217 -8.87 9.72 -15.04
CA VAL A 217 -10.05 9.10 -15.65
C VAL A 217 -9.68 8.20 -16.83
N LYS A 218 -8.75 8.65 -17.69
CA LYS A 218 -8.25 7.84 -18.81
C LYS A 218 -7.59 6.54 -18.35
N LEU A 219 -6.84 6.55 -17.25
CA LEU A 219 -6.25 5.33 -16.70
C LEU A 219 -7.32 4.37 -16.16
N LEU A 220 -8.24 4.88 -15.33
CA LEU A 220 -9.27 4.05 -14.70
C LEU A 220 -10.24 3.44 -15.71
N THR A 221 -10.59 4.19 -16.76
CA THR A 221 -11.47 3.71 -17.84
C THR A 221 -10.81 2.65 -18.74
N GLN A 222 -9.51 2.44 -18.61
CA GLN A 222 -8.76 1.35 -19.25
C GLN A 222 -8.56 0.14 -18.34
N GLY A 223 -9.19 0.12 -17.16
CA GLY A 223 -8.94 -0.90 -16.14
C GLY A 223 -7.54 -0.81 -15.51
N LYS A 224 -6.82 0.28 -15.76
CA LYS A 224 -5.59 0.63 -15.06
C LYS A 224 -5.96 1.41 -13.81
N SER A 225 -4.97 2.03 -13.22
CA SER A 225 -5.06 2.49 -11.87
C SER A 225 -4.57 3.91 -11.69
N ARG A 226 -5.01 4.51 -10.59
CA ARG A 226 -4.62 5.88 -10.21
C ARG A 226 -3.19 5.86 -9.70
N VAL A 227 -2.33 6.67 -10.32
CA VAL A 227 -0.91 6.83 -9.95
C VAL A 227 -0.58 8.22 -9.41
N ASP A 228 -1.58 9.11 -9.38
CA ASP A 228 -1.44 10.46 -8.86
C ASP A 228 -1.18 10.47 -7.34
N LEU A 229 -0.23 11.31 -6.95
CA LEU A 229 0.19 11.57 -5.56
C LEU A 229 0.21 13.08 -5.26
N GLU A 230 -0.28 13.92 -6.18
CA GLU A 230 -0.22 15.37 -6.03
C GLU A 230 -1.45 15.93 -5.35
N GLU A 231 -2.64 15.35 -5.56
CA GLU A 231 -3.87 15.81 -4.89
C GLU A 231 -3.73 15.73 -3.38
N SER A 232 -4.10 16.81 -2.69
CA SER A 232 -4.23 16.82 -1.24
C SER A 232 -5.16 15.72 -0.75
N ALA A 233 -4.67 14.89 0.16
CA ALA A 233 -5.32 13.67 0.59
C ALA A 233 -5.27 13.55 2.12
N ARG A 234 -6.47 13.48 2.72
CA ARG A 234 -6.68 13.45 4.17
C ARG A 234 -6.49 12.07 4.80
N TRP A 235 -6.66 11.01 4.03
CA TRP A 235 -6.59 9.62 4.44
C TRP A 235 -5.52 8.84 3.67
N GLY A 236 -4.48 9.54 3.20
CA GLY A 236 -3.43 9.01 2.34
C GLY A 236 -3.83 8.95 0.87
N TYR A 237 -2.94 8.42 0.04
CA TYR A 237 -3.14 8.31 -1.40
C TYR A 237 -4.20 7.26 -1.73
N ALA A 238 -5.37 7.71 -2.15
CA ALA A 238 -6.56 6.88 -2.36
C ALA A 238 -7.54 7.57 -3.33
N THR A 239 -8.56 6.84 -3.76
CA THR A 239 -9.71 7.41 -4.46
C THR A 239 -10.75 7.87 -3.45
N TYR A 240 -11.11 9.15 -3.50
CA TYR A 240 -12.11 9.77 -2.63
C TYR A 240 -13.45 9.83 -3.35
N ILE A 241 -14.48 9.33 -2.67
CA ILE A 241 -15.83 9.19 -3.21
C ILE A 241 -16.79 9.84 -2.23
N THR A 242 -17.64 10.72 -2.73
CA THR A 242 -18.74 11.32 -1.97
C THR A 242 -20.06 10.75 -2.46
N ASP A 243 -21.01 10.68 -1.55
CA ASP A 243 -22.37 10.27 -1.86
C ASP A 243 -23.18 11.39 -2.55
N ASN A 244 -22.72 12.66 -2.44
CA ASN A 244 -23.35 13.83 -3.03
C ASN A 244 -22.63 14.34 -4.30
N PRO A 245 -23.26 14.33 -5.49
CA PRO A 245 -22.63 14.74 -6.74
C PRO A 245 -22.23 16.24 -6.77
N SER A 246 -22.89 17.10 -5.99
CA SER A 246 -22.51 18.51 -5.87
C SER A 246 -21.16 18.66 -5.16
N ILE A 247 -20.89 17.80 -4.17
CA ILE A 247 -19.59 17.76 -3.49
C ILE A 247 -18.51 17.23 -4.43
N ALA A 248 -18.81 16.21 -5.25
CA ALA A 248 -17.87 15.71 -6.25
C ALA A 248 -17.53 16.79 -7.29
N LYS A 249 -18.53 17.58 -7.73
CA LYS A 249 -18.34 18.74 -8.61
C LYS A 249 -17.47 19.82 -7.96
N PHE A 250 -17.67 20.09 -6.67
CA PHE A 250 -16.81 21.00 -5.91
C PHE A 250 -15.35 20.55 -5.93
N PHE A 251 -15.07 19.28 -5.60
CA PHE A 251 -13.70 18.76 -5.60
C PHE A 251 -13.09 18.66 -7.00
N SER A 252 -13.88 18.32 -8.01
CA SER A 252 -13.45 18.35 -9.42
C SER A 252 -12.95 19.75 -9.84
N ASN A 253 -13.55 20.83 -9.34
CA ASN A 253 -13.06 22.19 -9.57
C ASN A 253 -11.88 22.55 -8.67
N TRP A 254 -11.90 22.09 -7.42
CA TRP A 254 -10.86 22.37 -6.44
C TRP A 254 -9.50 21.80 -6.84
N ILE A 255 -9.47 20.61 -7.44
CA ILE A 255 -8.27 19.94 -7.97
C ILE A 255 -7.45 20.87 -8.89
N LYS A 256 -8.10 21.75 -9.65
CA LYS A 256 -7.44 22.72 -10.54
C LYS A 256 -6.61 23.73 -9.75
N GLY A 257 -7.08 24.17 -8.59
CA GLY A 257 -6.34 25.09 -7.73
C GLY A 257 -5.33 24.40 -6.81
N ASP A 258 -5.57 23.14 -6.44
CA ASP A 258 -4.75 22.41 -5.47
C ASP A 258 -3.57 21.64 -6.09
N ALA A 259 -3.77 20.98 -7.23
CA ALA A 259 -2.80 20.02 -7.77
C ALA A 259 -2.32 20.38 -9.18
N PHE A 260 -3.21 20.50 -10.15
CA PHE A 260 -2.82 20.42 -11.57
C PHE A 260 -2.89 21.75 -12.34
N GLY A 261 -3.28 22.85 -11.69
CA GLY A 261 -3.40 24.16 -12.32
C GLY A 261 -4.75 24.43 -12.99
N ALA A 262 -5.02 25.71 -13.26
CA ALA A 262 -6.33 26.22 -13.67
C ALA A 262 -6.84 25.64 -15.01
N ASP A 263 -5.94 25.31 -15.92
CA ASP A 263 -6.25 24.78 -17.26
C ASP A 263 -6.51 23.28 -17.27
N THR A 264 -6.36 22.60 -16.13
CA THR A 264 -6.58 21.16 -16.05
C THR A 264 -8.04 20.83 -16.31
N LYS A 265 -8.23 19.88 -17.23
CA LYS A 265 -9.53 19.27 -17.50
C LYS A 265 -9.86 18.29 -16.40
N THR A 266 -11.01 18.50 -15.78
CA THR A 266 -11.54 17.65 -14.73
C THR A 266 -12.98 17.27 -15.06
N CYS A 267 -13.43 16.14 -14.53
CA CYS A 267 -14.83 15.75 -14.61
C CYS A 267 -15.28 15.09 -13.29
N VAL A 268 -16.57 14.79 -13.23
CA VAL A 268 -17.15 13.96 -12.15
C VAL A 268 -17.42 12.58 -12.74
N CYS A 269 -17.03 11.55 -12.01
CA CYS A 269 -17.30 10.16 -12.35
C CYS A 269 -18.26 9.55 -11.34
N GLU A 270 -19.12 8.66 -11.83
CA GLU A 270 -19.76 7.66 -10.99
C GLU A 270 -18.78 6.55 -10.66
N MET A 271 -18.88 6.07 -9.43
CA MET A 271 -18.04 5.02 -8.90
C MET A 271 -18.89 3.80 -8.57
N TRP A 272 -18.48 2.65 -9.10
CA TRP A 272 -19.21 1.39 -8.98
C TRP A 272 -18.26 0.28 -8.51
N ILE A 273 -18.75 -0.63 -7.66
CA ILE A 273 -18.10 -1.92 -7.44
C ILE A 273 -18.60 -2.91 -8.48
N ARG A 274 -17.70 -3.69 -9.06
CA ARG A 274 -18.00 -4.70 -10.11
C ARG A 274 -18.72 -5.94 -9.58
N ASP A 275 -18.50 -6.33 -8.33
CA ASP A 275 -19.10 -7.54 -7.73
C ASP A 275 -19.57 -7.31 -6.28
N LYS A 276 -20.89 -7.35 -6.08
CA LYS A 276 -21.57 -7.18 -4.78
C LYS A 276 -21.16 -8.23 -3.77
N ASN A 277 -20.96 -9.49 -4.17
CA ASN A 277 -20.64 -10.53 -3.21
C ASN A 277 -19.26 -10.29 -2.60
N ILE A 278 -18.31 -9.82 -3.42
CA ILE A 278 -17.01 -9.41 -2.89
C ILE A 278 -17.17 -8.16 -2.03
N PHE A 279 -17.93 -7.16 -2.49
CA PHE A 279 -18.19 -5.94 -1.70
C PHE A 279 -18.76 -6.27 -0.33
N ASP A 280 -19.79 -7.12 -0.23
CA ASP A 280 -20.46 -7.47 1.03
C ASP A 280 -19.48 -8.09 2.04
N ASN A 281 -18.52 -8.88 1.56
CA ASN A 281 -17.49 -9.55 2.39
C ASN A 281 -16.23 -8.70 2.63
N LEU A 282 -16.07 -7.58 1.92
CA LEU A 282 -14.95 -6.67 2.11
C LEU A 282 -15.14 -5.89 3.41
N GLY A 283 -14.05 -5.76 4.18
CA GLY A 283 -14.02 -4.93 5.38
C GLY A 283 -14.42 -3.48 5.07
N LYS A 284 -15.37 -2.94 5.84
CA LYS A 284 -15.83 -1.56 5.73
C LYS A 284 -15.88 -0.97 7.12
N ILE A 285 -15.34 0.23 7.28
CA ILE A 285 -15.27 0.87 8.59
C ILE A 285 -15.52 2.37 8.49
N TRP A 286 -16.28 2.90 9.44
CA TRP A 286 -16.42 4.33 9.64
C TRP A 286 -15.41 4.83 10.66
N VAL A 287 -14.45 5.64 10.23
CA VAL A 287 -13.35 6.14 11.05
C VAL A 287 -13.71 7.53 11.59
N PRO A 288 -13.48 7.80 12.88
CA PRO A 288 -13.75 9.11 13.47
C PRO A 288 -12.77 10.15 12.92
N GLU A 289 -13.18 11.42 12.94
CA GLU A 289 -12.37 12.55 12.48
C GLU A 289 -11.31 12.96 13.53
N LEU A 290 -10.39 12.04 13.82
CA LEU A 290 -9.30 12.26 14.78
C LEU A 290 -8.06 12.77 14.05
N GLY A 291 -7.59 13.96 14.43
CA GLY A 291 -6.45 14.66 13.79
C GLY A 291 -5.20 13.81 13.56
N PHE A 292 -4.90 12.88 14.47
CA PHE A 292 -3.72 12.01 14.37
C PHE A 292 -3.86 10.85 13.37
N LEU A 293 -5.08 10.54 12.89
CA LEU A 293 -5.34 9.53 11.87
C LEU A 293 -5.33 10.08 10.45
N MET A 294 -5.40 11.41 10.34
CA MET A 294 -5.40 12.12 9.07
C MET A 294 -3.98 12.42 8.60
N THR A 295 -3.80 12.46 7.29
CA THR A 295 -2.56 12.83 6.62
C THR A 295 -2.63 14.24 6.06
N ASN A 296 -1.46 14.85 5.87
CA ASN A 296 -1.31 16.06 5.07
C ASN A 296 -0.19 15.85 4.06
N ASN A 297 -0.47 15.12 2.99
CA ASN A 297 0.52 14.73 1.98
C ASN A 297 1.17 15.91 1.23
N LYS A 298 0.56 17.10 1.20
CA LYS A 298 1.19 18.31 0.65
C LYS A 298 2.29 18.89 1.53
N LYS A 299 2.11 18.85 2.85
CA LYS A 299 3.02 19.49 3.82
C LYS A 299 3.93 18.51 4.53
N TRP A 300 3.53 17.25 4.62
CA TRP A 300 4.29 16.22 5.32
C TRP A 300 5.29 15.56 4.39
N LEU A 301 6.45 15.23 4.95
CA LEU A 301 7.39 14.33 4.28
C LEU A 301 6.69 12.99 3.99
N GLN A 302 7.01 12.39 2.86
CA GLN A 302 6.42 11.13 2.41
C GLN A 302 6.54 10.02 3.46
N GLN A 303 7.67 9.96 4.17
CA GLN A 303 7.89 9.01 5.26
C GLN A 303 6.85 9.15 6.39
N ARG A 304 6.52 10.40 6.78
CA ARG A 304 5.50 10.66 7.81
C ARG A 304 4.11 10.26 7.33
N THR A 305 3.77 10.57 6.08
CA THR A 305 2.51 10.17 5.46
C THR A 305 2.37 8.65 5.44
N ALA A 306 3.42 7.93 5.07
CA ALA A 306 3.41 6.48 5.04
C ALA A 306 3.25 5.86 6.43
N TRP A 307 4.00 6.32 7.43
CA TRP A 307 3.86 5.82 8.81
C TRP A 307 2.48 6.12 9.40
N SER A 308 1.91 7.30 9.12
CA SER A 308 0.54 7.64 9.53
C SER A 308 -0.50 6.68 8.95
N GLN A 309 -0.33 6.25 7.70
CA GLN A 309 -1.18 5.21 7.11
C GLN A 309 -1.01 3.86 7.82
N GLU A 310 0.22 3.42 8.09
CA GLU A 310 0.46 2.16 8.80
C GLU A 310 -0.09 2.19 10.25
N ASP A 311 -0.04 3.35 10.93
CA ASP A 311 -0.61 3.53 12.27
C ASP A 311 -2.14 3.45 12.25
N ARG A 312 -2.77 4.07 11.25
CA ARG A 312 -4.21 3.96 11.03
C ARG A 312 -4.63 2.53 10.74
N ASP A 313 -3.92 1.82 9.87
CA ASP A 313 -4.24 0.43 9.51
C ASP A 313 -4.19 -0.48 10.76
N GLN A 314 -3.24 -0.25 11.69
CA GLN A 314 -3.21 -0.96 12.98
C GLN A 314 -4.39 -0.62 13.89
N LEU A 315 -4.75 0.67 13.99
CA LEU A 315 -5.90 1.06 14.82
C LEU A 315 -7.20 0.48 14.28
N VAL A 316 -7.38 0.51 12.96
CA VAL A 316 -8.54 -0.08 12.26
C VAL A 316 -8.61 -1.59 12.50
N SER A 317 -7.47 -2.28 12.48
CA SER A 317 -7.39 -3.71 12.84
C SER A 317 -7.83 -3.97 14.29
N ARG A 318 -7.48 -3.09 15.25
CA ARG A 318 -7.97 -3.19 16.65
C ARG A 318 -9.49 -2.98 16.77
N TRP A 319 -10.11 -2.29 15.81
CA TRP A 319 -11.56 -2.17 15.70
C TRP A 319 -12.21 -3.35 14.95
N GLY A 320 -11.44 -4.38 14.61
CA GLY A 320 -11.94 -5.63 14.02
C GLY A 320 -12.04 -5.62 12.50
N VAL A 321 -11.46 -4.62 11.82
CA VAL A 321 -11.44 -4.55 10.36
C VAL A 321 -10.01 -4.54 9.86
N ASP A 322 -9.65 -5.46 8.99
CA ASP A 322 -8.29 -5.56 8.47
C ASP A 322 -8.16 -5.09 7.02
N VAL A 323 -6.94 -4.71 6.63
CA VAL A 323 -6.60 -4.39 5.24
C VAL A 323 -6.70 -5.61 4.30
N PRO A 324 -7.20 -5.45 3.06
CA PRO A 324 -7.76 -4.23 2.50
C PRO A 324 -9.19 -3.96 3.01
N TYR A 325 -9.51 -2.69 3.24
CA TYR A 325 -10.84 -2.23 3.64
C TYR A 325 -11.25 -0.96 2.88
N ILE A 326 -12.53 -0.59 3.00
CA ILE A 326 -13.05 0.73 2.59
C ILE A 326 -13.29 1.56 3.86
N LEU A 327 -12.81 2.80 3.83
CA LEU A 327 -12.96 3.75 4.93
C LEU A 327 -14.08 4.72 4.62
N PHE A 328 -14.95 4.94 5.60
CA PHE A 328 -15.95 6.00 5.62
C PHE A 328 -15.54 7.03 6.67
N SER A 329 -15.81 8.30 6.43
CA SER A 329 -15.59 9.36 7.41
C SER A 329 -16.58 10.51 7.18
N ARG A 330 -16.66 11.40 8.17
CA ARG A 330 -17.30 12.70 8.01
C ARG A 330 -16.19 13.73 7.74
N HIS A 331 -16.47 14.71 6.89
CA HIS A 331 -15.53 15.78 6.58
C HIS A 331 -16.16 17.13 6.87
N HIS A 332 -15.43 17.99 7.59
CA HIS A 332 -15.87 19.35 7.88
C HIS A 332 -16.11 20.19 6.62
N TRP A 333 -17.05 21.14 6.73
CA TRP A 333 -17.29 22.14 5.69
C TRP A 333 -16.01 22.88 5.31
N MET A 334 -15.81 23.07 4.01
CA MET A 334 -14.78 23.93 3.43
C MET A 334 -15.43 25.17 2.82
N LYS A 335 -14.68 26.29 2.75
CA LYS A 335 -15.16 27.52 2.11
C LYS A 335 -15.67 27.23 0.69
N ASN A 336 -16.87 27.71 0.37
CA ASN A 336 -17.57 27.53 -0.91
C ASN A 336 -18.06 26.10 -1.20
N MET A 337 -18.01 25.18 -0.23
CA MET A 337 -18.58 23.85 -0.39
C MET A 337 -20.12 23.93 -0.44
N PRO A 338 -20.80 23.14 -1.30
CA PRO A 338 -22.25 23.23 -1.50
C PRO A 338 -23.04 22.49 -0.40
N ILE A 339 -22.66 22.69 0.86
CA ILE A 339 -23.42 22.28 2.04
C ILE A 339 -23.43 23.46 3.04
N PRO A 340 -24.40 23.51 3.97
CA PRO A 340 -24.45 24.59 4.96
C PRO A 340 -23.17 24.66 5.82
N GLN A 341 -22.75 25.88 6.16
CA GLN A 341 -21.60 26.10 7.03
C GLN A 341 -21.77 25.39 8.38
N GLY A 342 -20.69 24.79 8.87
CA GLY A 342 -20.69 24.04 10.13
C GLY A 342 -21.31 22.64 10.04
N LYS A 343 -21.81 22.22 8.87
CA LYS A 343 -22.21 20.83 8.62
C LYS A 343 -21.03 20.02 8.08
N ARG A 344 -21.14 18.70 8.21
CA ARG A 344 -20.20 17.74 7.62
C ARG A 344 -20.86 16.98 6.46
N TRP A 345 -20.04 16.37 5.62
CA TRP A 345 -20.49 15.51 4.53
C TRP A 345 -19.81 14.13 4.60
N ASN A 346 -20.35 13.17 3.84
CA ASN A 346 -19.88 11.79 3.84
C ASN A 346 -18.78 11.54 2.81
N GLU A 347 -17.64 11.09 3.30
CA GLU A 347 -16.48 10.74 2.50
C GLU A 347 -16.24 9.24 2.59
N MET A 348 -16.03 8.59 1.44
CA MET A 348 -15.58 7.22 1.31
C MET A 348 -14.21 7.23 0.65
N VAL A 349 -13.30 6.40 1.16
CA VAL A 349 -11.91 6.31 0.73
C VAL A 349 -11.64 4.87 0.29
N ILE A 350 -11.23 4.72 -0.96
CA ILE A 350 -10.87 3.44 -1.56
C ILE A 350 -9.38 3.44 -1.87
N TYR A 351 -8.64 2.60 -1.16
CA TYR A 351 -7.21 2.41 -1.39
C TYR A 351 -6.94 1.61 -2.65
N ARG A 352 -5.73 1.77 -3.17
CA ARG A 352 -5.26 1.22 -4.44
C ARG A 352 -5.58 -0.27 -4.65
N GLN A 353 -5.35 -1.12 -3.65
CA GLN A 353 -5.59 -2.56 -3.76
C GLN A 353 -7.07 -2.88 -4.01
N THR A 354 -7.97 -2.20 -3.30
CA THR A 354 -9.42 -2.32 -3.49
C THR A 354 -9.86 -1.70 -4.81
N GLN A 355 -9.27 -0.56 -5.17
CA GLN A 355 -9.54 0.13 -6.41
C GLN A 355 -9.28 -0.78 -7.63
N ASP A 356 -8.07 -1.32 -7.73
CA ASP A 356 -7.66 -2.18 -8.84
C ASP A 356 -8.48 -3.48 -8.89
N ALA A 357 -8.79 -4.00 -7.71
CA ALA A 357 -9.50 -5.27 -7.58
C ALA A 357 -10.98 -5.17 -7.94
N LEU A 358 -11.65 -4.05 -7.67
CA LEU A 358 -13.13 -4.00 -7.65
C LEU A 358 -13.78 -2.80 -8.32
N LEU A 359 -13.09 -1.67 -8.43
CA LEU A 359 -13.73 -0.42 -8.83
C LEU A 359 -13.97 -0.38 -10.33
N LEU A 360 -15.01 0.33 -10.73
CA LEU A 360 -15.35 0.73 -12.09
C LEU A 360 -15.71 2.22 -12.06
N THR A 361 -15.11 2.99 -12.96
CA THR A 361 -15.26 4.44 -13.03
C THR A 361 -16.00 4.81 -14.31
N ILE A 362 -17.13 5.51 -14.20
CA ILE A 362 -17.94 5.95 -15.35
C ILE A 362 -17.97 7.48 -15.40
N PRO A 363 -17.30 8.14 -16.36
CA PRO A 363 -17.30 9.60 -16.44
C PRO A 363 -18.67 10.13 -16.84
N LEU A 364 -19.11 11.21 -16.18
CA LEU A 364 -20.37 11.89 -16.49
C LEU A 364 -20.15 13.04 -17.47
N THR A 365 -21.08 13.18 -18.42
CA THR A 365 -21.22 14.42 -19.18
C THR A 365 -21.76 15.54 -18.28
N PRO A 366 -21.56 16.82 -18.64
CA PRO A 366 -22.12 17.94 -17.86
C PRO A 366 -23.63 17.82 -17.64
N LYS A 367 -24.38 17.40 -18.67
CA LYS A 367 -25.84 17.21 -18.57
C LYS A 367 -26.21 16.14 -17.54
N GLN A 368 -25.56 14.98 -17.61
CA GLN A 368 -25.81 13.90 -16.64
C GLN A 368 -25.46 14.32 -15.21
N LEU A 369 -24.39 15.09 -15.03
CA LEU A 369 -24.01 15.60 -13.70
C LEU A 369 -25.11 16.50 -13.11
N GLU A 370 -25.64 17.45 -13.89
CA GLU A 370 -26.74 18.30 -13.43
C GLU A 370 -28.00 17.50 -13.09
N GLU A 371 -28.33 16.48 -13.90
CA GLU A 371 -29.43 15.55 -13.59
C GLU A 371 -29.22 14.82 -12.26
N ARG A 372 -27.99 14.40 -11.95
CA ARG A 372 -27.67 13.75 -10.65
C ARG A 372 -27.67 14.71 -9.48
N ILE A 373 -27.30 15.96 -9.68
CA ILE A 373 -27.39 17.01 -8.65
C ILE A 373 -28.84 17.29 -8.26
N GLN A 374 -29.76 17.24 -9.22
CA GLN A 374 -31.19 17.46 -8.98
C GLN A 374 -31.92 16.22 -8.45
N GLY A 375 -31.32 15.03 -8.64
CA GLY A 375 -31.90 13.76 -8.24
C GLY A 375 -31.62 13.38 -6.78
N ASN A 376 -32.23 12.27 -6.36
CA ASN A 376 -31.87 11.61 -5.12
C ASN A 376 -30.55 10.86 -5.28
N PHE A 377 -29.74 10.86 -4.23
CA PHE A 377 -28.51 10.08 -4.16
C PHE A 377 -28.51 9.20 -2.91
N VAL A 378 -27.76 8.11 -2.97
CA VAL A 378 -27.52 7.23 -1.81
C VAL A 378 -26.84 8.06 -0.73
N THR A 379 -27.15 7.84 0.55
CA THR A 379 -26.38 8.44 1.65
C THR A 379 -25.69 7.37 2.48
N TYR A 380 -24.41 7.53 2.80
CA TYR A 380 -23.63 6.44 3.42
C TYR A 380 -24.14 6.02 4.80
N GLU A 381 -24.66 6.96 5.58
CA GLU A 381 -25.24 6.63 6.90
C GLU A 381 -26.48 5.74 6.79
N SER A 382 -27.27 5.88 5.71
CA SER A 382 -28.42 5.00 5.47
C SER A 382 -27.99 3.57 5.08
N GLN A 383 -26.71 3.40 4.74
CA GLN A 383 -26.15 2.14 4.26
C GLN A 383 -25.33 1.40 5.33
N ILE A 384 -25.19 1.92 6.56
CA ILE A 384 -24.38 1.29 7.62
C ILE A 384 -24.74 -0.19 7.77
N LYS A 385 -26.02 -0.50 7.99
CA LYS A 385 -26.50 -1.89 8.10
C LYS A 385 -26.45 -2.64 6.77
N ALA A 386 -26.88 -2.01 5.68
CA ALA A 386 -27.01 -2.66 4.38
C ALA A 386 -25.65 -3.09 3.78
N TRP A 387 -24.59 -2.32 4.04
CA TRP A 387 -23.24 -2.58 3.54
C TRP A 387 -22.34 -3.24 4.58
N ASN A 388 -22.88 -3.58 5.76
CA ASN A 388 -22.13 -4.15 6.87
C ASN A 388 -20.91 -3.28 7.26
N ILE A 389 -21.14 -1.97 7.45
CA ILE A 389 -20.10 -1.02 7.83
C ILE A 389 -19.89 -1.12 9.35
N THR A 390 -18.66 -1.39 9.76
CA THR A 390 -18.26 -1.36 11.17
C THR A 390 -18.19 0.10 11.65
N VAL A 391 -18.86 0.42 12.76
CA VAL A 391 -18.82 1.76 13.37
C VAL A 391 -18.30 1.61 14.81
N PRO A 392 -17.01 1.92 15.07
CA PRO A 392 -16.42 1.78 16.38
C PRO A 392 -17.00 2.79 17.38
N PRO A 393 -16.91 2.53 18.70
CA PRO A 393 -17.43 3.43 19.74
C PRO A 393 -16.95 4.89 19.60
N ASP A 394 -15.69 5.09 19.22
CA ASP A 394 -15.10 6.40 19.02
C ASP A 394 -15.80 7.20 17.89
N THR A 395 -16.28 6.51 16.86
CA THR A 395 -17.06 7.13 15.77
C THR A 395 -18.45 7.55 16.23
N TRP A 396 -19.11 6.74 17.07
CA TRP A 396 -20.39 7.14 17.66
C TRP A 396 -20.24 8.36 18.58
N ALA A 397 -19.15 8.43 19.34
CA ALA A 397 -18.83 9.59 20.15
C ALA A 397 -18.57 10.83 19.29
N ASP A 398 -17.85 10.68 18.17
CA ASP A 398 -17.64 11.76 17.19
C ASP A 398 -18.96 12.29 16.61
N PHE A 399 -19.88 11.42 16.17
CA PHE A 399 -21.20 11.84 15.68
C PHE A 399 -21.98 12.63 16.73
N LYS A 400 -22.01 12.15 17.97
CA LYS A 400 -22.67 12.84 19.09
C LYS A 400 -22.06 14.22 19.34
N ASN A 401 -20.73 14.32 19.36
CA ASN A 401 -20.03 15.59 19.55
C ASN A 401 -20.32 16.59 18.43
N ALA A 402 -20.50 16.10 17.20
CA ALA A 402 -20.90 16.90 16.04
C ALA A 402 -22.41 17.20 15.97
N LYS A 403 -23.21 16.75 16.96
CA LYS A 403 -24.68 16.86 16.99
C LYS A 403 -25.34 16.18 15.79
N GLU A 404 -24.82 15.01 15.42
CA GLU A 404 -25.29 14.16 14.32
C GLU A 404 -26.08 12.94 14.83
N ASP A 405 -26.87 13.14 15.90
CA ASP A 405 -27.69 12.09 16.55
C ASP A 405 -28.75 11.45 15.62
N TRP A 406 -28.92 12.00 14.43
CA TRP A 406 -29.78 11.46 13.37
C TRP A 406 -29.14 10.25 12.66
N ILE A 407 -27.83 10.05 12.76
CA ILE A 407 -27.13 8.85 12.28
C ILE A 407 -27.44 7.70 13.24
N LYS A 408 -28.01 6.62 12.71
CA LYS A 408 -28.44 5.44 13.50
C LYS A 408 -27.81 4.17 12.93
N ALA A 409 -27.62 3.19 13.80
CA ALA A 409 -27.08 1.87 13.45
C ALA A 409 -28.04 1.04 12.58
#